data_AF-A0AAX2DLV9-F1
#
_entry.id   AF-A0AAX2DLV9-F1
#
_cell.length_a   1.000
_cell.length_b   1.000
_cell.length_c   1.000
_cell.angle_alpha   90.00
_cell.angle_beta   90.00
_cell.angle_gamma   90.00
#
_symmetry.space_group_name_H-M   'P 1'
#
loop_
_entity.id
_entity.type
_entity.pdbx_description
1 polymer ?
#
loop_
_entity_poly.entity_id
_entity_poly.type
_entity_poly.pdbx_seq_one_letter_code
_entity_poly.pdbx_strand_id
1 'polypeptide(L)'
;MEKQTATWKKALFWCGYVIAGICFLITIVAFIVGFIHHMHDTGGWRSVIQILETPITGFIKMTGGYIGKGILEVIILIIVSYVLPIFFCFATYRLKAKRREMA
;
A
#
# COMPACT_ATOMS: atom_id res chain seq x y z
N MET A 1 22.69 25.51 -8.53
CA MET A 1 21.38 25.22 -7.88
C MET A 1 20.67 23.99 -8.47
N GLU A 2 20.87 23.66 -9.75
CA GLU A 2 20.24 22.51 -10.43
C GLU A 2 20.68 21.12 -9.91
N LYS A 3 21.96 20.96 -9.53
CA LYS A 3 22.46 19.71 -8.93
C LYS A 3 21.83 19.40 -7.57
N GLN A 4 21.51 20.43 -6.78
CA GLN A 4 20.99 20.25 -5.42
C GLN A 4 19.52 19.79 -5.47
N THR A 5 18.70 20.36 -6.36
CA THR A 5 17.31 19.94 -6.56
C THR A 5 17.20 18.51 -7.10
N ALA A 6 18.16 18.06 -7.91
CA ALA A 6 18.23 16.67 -8.37
C ALA A 6 18.48 15.67 -7.23
N THR A 7 19.38 16.00 -6.29
CA THR A 7 19.66 15.15 -5.12
C THR A 7 18.46 15.04 -4.19
N TRP A 8 17.76 16.14 -3.92
CA TRP A 8 16.56 16.15 -3.10
C TRP A 8 15.41 15.34 -3.71
N LYS A 9 15.19 15.46 -5.03
CA LYS A 9 14.18 14.66 -5.74
C LYS A 9 14.46 13.16 -5.63
N LYS A 10 15.74 12.78 -5.76
CA LYS A 10 16.17 11.38 -5.64
C LYS A 10 15.99 10.86 -4.21
N ALA A 11 16.34 11.65 -3.20
CA ALA A 11 16.14 11.29 -1.79
C ALA A 11 14.65 11.11 -1.45
N LEU A 12 13.79 12.05 -1.89
CA LEU A 12 12.34 11.96 -1.69
C LEU A 12 11.75 10.71 -2.38
N PHE A 13 12.18 10.40 -3.60
CA PHE A 13 11.76 9.18 -4.28
C PHE A 13 12.13 7.92 -3.49
N TRP A 14 13.37 7.82 -3.01
CA TRP A 14 13.80 6.64 -2.25
C TRP A 14 13.12 6.52 -0.89
N CYS A 15 12.95 7.63 -0.17
CA CYS A 15 12.16 7.64 1.07
C CYS A 15 10.72 7.18 0.81
N GLY A 16 10.06 7.76 -0.20
CA GLY A 16 8.69 7.37 -0.58
C GLY A 16 8.60 5.91 -1.05
N TYR A 17 9.59 5.43 -1.79
CA TYR A 17 9.67 4.04 -2.25
C TYR A 17 9.79 3.05 -1.09
N VAL A 18 10.60 3.35 -0.08
CA VAL A 18 10.74 2.50 1.12
C VAL A 18 9.42 2.46 1.91
N ILE A 19 8.82 3.62 2.15
CA ILE A 19 7.52 3.71 2.84
C ILE A 19 6.45 2.92 2.06
N ALA A 20 6.39 3.10 0.74
CA ALA A 20 5.46 2.38 -0.12
C ALA A 20 5.68 0.87 -0.10
N GLY A 21 6.93 0.41 0.00
CA GLY A 21 7.27 -1.00 0.15
C GLY A 21 6.79 -1.59 1.48
N ILE A 22 6.91 -0.84 2.59
CA ILE A 22 6.37 -1.27 3.89
C ILE A 22 4.84 -1.37 3.80
N CYS A 23 4.17 -0.35 3.27
CA CYS A 23 2.72 -0.37 3.05
C CYS A 23 2.30 -1.56 2.19
N PHE A 24 3.03 -1.86 1.12
CA PHE A 24 2.77 -3.01 0.24
C PHE A 24 2.82 -4.34 1.00
N LEU A 25 3.84 -4.56 1.83
CA LEU A 25 3.97 -5.78 2.63
C LEU A 25 2.82 -5.91 3.64
N ILE A 26 2.48 -4.82 4.34
CA ILE A 26 1.36 -4.81 5.29
C ILE A 26 0.04 -5.12 4.57
N THR A 27 -0.19 -4.51 3.41
CA THR A 27 -1.37 -4.76 2.58
C THR A 27 -1.45 -6.24 2.16
N ILE A 28 -0.36 -6.86 1.72
CA ILE A 28 -0.33 -8.30 1.38
C ILE A 28 -0.67 -9.15 2.60
N VAL A 29 -0.05 -8.88 3.75
CA VAL A 29 -0.32 -9.65 4.98
C VAL A 29 -1.79 -9.51 5.37
N ALA A 30 -2.35 -8.31 5.30
CA ALA A 30 -3.76 -8.07 5.59
C ALA A 30 -4.68 -8.83 4.61
N PHE A 31 -4.35 -8.84 3.31
CA PHE A 31 -5.07 -9.63 2.32
C PHE A 31 -5.02 -11.13 2.61
N ILE A 32 -3.85 -11.67 2.97
CA ILE A 32 -3.70 -13.10 3.30
C ILE A 32 -4.52 -13.44 4.55
N VAL A 33 -4.45 -12.60 5.60
CA VAL A 33 -5.23 -12.81 6.83
C VAL A 33 -6.72 -12.75 6.55
N GLY A 34 -7.18 -11.79 5.73
CA GLY A 34 -8.56 -11.66 5.31
C GLY A 34 -9.01 -12.85 4.47
N PHE A 35 -8.17 -13.30 3.55
CA PHE A 35 -8.43 -14.50 2.76
C PHE A 35 -8.57 -15.74 3.65
N ILE A 36 -7.65 -15.97 4.59
CA ILE A 36 -7.75 -17.12 5.51
C ILE A 36 -9.01 -17.04 6.39
N HIS A 37 -9.39 -15.85 6.85
CA HIS A 37 -10.61 -15.68 7.66
C HIS A 37 -11.90 -15.91 6.87
N HIS A 38 -11.95 -15.44 5.62
CA HIS A 38 -13.18 -15.41 4.83
C HIS A 38 -13.25 -16.49 3.73
N MET A 39 -12.20 -17.31 3.53
CA MET A 39 -12.20 -18.38 2.54
C MET A 39 -13.18 -19.51 2.86
N HIS A 40 -13.54 -19.67 4.13
CA HIS A 40 -14.53 -20.64 4.59
C HIS A 40 -15.95 -20.07 4.65
N ASP A 41 -16.12 -18.77 4.41
CA ASP A 41 -17.43 -18.14 4.40
C ASP A 41 -18.18 -18.50 3.11
N THR A 42 -19.35 -19.11 3.25
CA THR A 42 -20.25 -19.48 2.15
C THR A 42 -20.90 -18.28 1.43
N GLY A 43 -20.49 -17.05 1.76
CA GLY A 43 -21.02 -15.79 1.25
C GLY A 43 -20.59 -15.40 -0.17
N GLY A 44 -19.75 -16.20 -0.84
CA GLY A 44 -19.32 -15.99 -2.23
C GLY A 44 -18.76 -14.58 -2.47
N TRP A 45 -19.53 -13.73 -3.15
CA TRP A 45 -19.16 -12.34 -3.46
C TRP A 45 -19.00 -11.44 -2.22
N ARG A 46 -19.75 -11.70 -1.15
CA ARG A 46 -19.65 -10.93 0.10
C ARG A 46 -18.30 -11.13 0.78
N SER A 47 -17.79 -12.36 0.75
CA SER A 47 -16.47 -12.71 1.28
C SER A 47 -15.36 -11.97 0.53
N VAL A 48 -15.49 -11.79 -0.79
CA VAL A 48 -14.52 -11.04 -1.62
C VAL A 48 -14.45 -9.57 -1.18
N ILE A 49 -15.60 -8.91 -0.94
CA ILE A 49 -15.64 -7.52 -0.48
C ILE A 49 -14.96 -7.40 0.90
N GLN A 50 -15.23 -8.32 1.81
CA GLN A 50 -14.62 -8.32 3.14
C GLN A 50 -13.09 -8.53 3.09
N ILE A 51 -12.62 -9.42 2.21
CA ILE A 51 -11.20 -9.59 1.94
C ILE A 51 -10.59 -8.28 1.40
N LEU A 52 -11.29 -7.61 0.47
CA LEU A 52 -10.86 -6.32 -0.06
C LEU A 52 -10.82 -5.23 1.00
N GLU A 53 -11.70 -5.24 2.00
CA GLU A 53 -11.71 -4.27 3.11
C GLU A 53 -10.68 -4.59 4.21
N THR A 54 -10.11 -5.79 4.22
CA THR A 54 -9.20 -6.23 5.28
C THR A 54 -7.93 -5.36 5.41
N PRO A 55 -7.30 -4.86 4.32
CA PRO A 55 -6.22 -3.89 4.42
C PRO A 55 -6.62 -2.61 5.18
N ILE A 56 -7.77 -2.02 4.83
CA ILE A 56 -8.27 -0.80 5.49
C ILE A 56 -8.52 -1.08 6.97
N THR A 57 -9.28 -2.13 7.28
CA THR A 57 -9.63 -2.48 8.67
C THR A 57 -8.40 -2.92 9.48
N GLY A 58 -7.41 -3.53 8.85
CA GLY A 58 -6.11 -3.85 9.42
C GLY A 58 -5.35 -2.59 9.86
N PHE A 59 -5.28 -1.57 9.00
CA PHE A 59 -4.68 -0.27 9.36
C PHE A 59 -5.46 0.46 10.46
N ILE A 60 -6.80 0.40 10.45
CA ILE A 60 -7.63 0.96 11.54
C ILE A 60 -7.33 0.26 12.87
N LYS A 61 -7.20 -1.08 12.88
CA LYS A 61 -6.83 -1.84 14.07
C LYS A 61 -5.42 -1.50 14.57
N MET A 62 -4.45 -1.38 13.67
CA MET A 62 -3.07 -1.01 14.01
C MET A 62 -2.96 0.38 14.61
N THR A 63 -3.89 1.28 14.27
CA THR A 63 -3.93 2.66 14.78
C THR A 63 -4.82 2.81 16.01
N GLY A 64 -5.29 1.69 16.60
CA GLY A 64 -6.12 1.70 17.79
C GLY A 64 -7.51 2.32 17.58
N GLY A 65 -8.00 2.36 16.34
CA GLY A 65 -9.28 3.00 16.01
C GLY A 65 -9.27 4.52 16.06
N TYR A 66 -8.09 5.15 16.16
CA TYR A 66 -7.96 6.60 16.11
C TYR A 66 -8.15 7.16 14.69
N ILE A 67 -7.82 6.37 13.66
CA ILE A 67 -7.90 6.78 12.27
C ILE A 67 -9.17 6.17 11.67
N GLY A 68 -10.11 7.01 11.21
CA GLY A 68 -11.37 6.61 10.60
C GLY A 68 -12.61 7.38 11.07
N LYS A 69 -12.44 8.44 11.88
CA LYS A 69 -13.54 9.28 12.38
C LYS A 69 -13.81 10.48 11.48
N GLY A 70 -12.83 10.89 10.66
CA GLY A 70 -12.96 11.99 9.70
C GLY A 70 -12.75 11.58 8.25
N ILE A 71 -13.35 12.32 7.31
CA ILE A 71 -13.20 12.12 5.85
C ILE A 71 -11.72 12.11 5.43
N LEU A 72 -10.93 13.00 6.03
CA LEU A 72 -9.50 13.15 5.70
C LEU A 72 -8.68 11.92 6.14
N GLU A 73 -9.03 11.31 7.26
CA GLU A 73 -8.41 10.07 7.75
C GLU A 73 -8.75 8.88 6.86
N VAL A 74 -9.99 8.80 6.37
CA VAL A 74 -10.42 7.77 5.41
C VAL A 74 -9.64 7.88 4.09
N ILE A 75 -9.43 9.11 3.61
CA ILE A 75 -8.61 9.35 2.41
C ILE A 75 -7.17 8.88 2.64
N ILE A 76 -6.57 9.20 3.79
CA ILE A 76 -5.22 8.74 4.13
C ILE A 76 -5.16 7.22 4.20
N LEU A 77 -6.16 6.57 4.82
CA LEU A 77 -6.28 5.12 4.87
C LEU A 77 -6.31 4.48 3.48
N ILE A 78 -7.06 5.04 2.54
CA ILE A 78 -7.11 4.56 1.15
C ILE A 78 -5.73 4.72 0.48
N ILE A 79 -5.07 5.85 0.69
CA ILE A 79 -3.73 6.10 0.14
C ILE A 79 -2.73 5.06 0.66
N VAL A 80 -2.71 4.83 1.97
CA VAL A 80 -1.77 3.92 2.61
C VAL A 80 -2.09 2.45 2.29
N SER A 81 -3.38 2.10 2.19
CA SER A 81 -3.82 0.71 1.99
C SER A 81 -3.75 0.25 0.54
N TYR A 82 -3.87 1.15 -0.46
CA TYR A 82 -3.85 0.77 -1.88
C TYR A 82 -2.94 1.63 -2.75
N VAL A 83 -2.99 2.96 -2.63
CA VAL A 83 -2.26 3.85 -3.56
C VAL A 83 -0.74 3.67 -3.41
N LEU A 84 -0.23 3.68 -2.19
CA LEU A 84 1.19 3.46 -1.91
C LEU A 84 1.64 2.05 -2.32
N PRO A 85 0.92 0.96 -1.97
CA PRO A 85 1.19 -0.38 -2.50
C PRO A 85 1.24 -0.46 -4.03
N ILE A 86 0.28 0.14 -4.73
CA ILE A 86 0.24 0.17 -6.20
C ILE A 86 1.42 0.96 -6.76
N PHE A 87 1.73 2.11 -6.15
CA PHE A 87 2.90 2.92 -6.51
C PHE A 87 4.20 2.10 -6.37
N PHE A 88 4.35 1.33 -5.30
CA PHE A 88 5.52 0.46 -5.11
C PHE A 88 5.64 -0.57 -6.24
N CYS A 89 4.55 -1.25 -6.61
CA CYS A 89 4.54 -2.20 -7.73
C CYS A 89 4.96 -1.53 -9.04
N PHE A 90 4.38 -0.36 -9.36
CA PHE A 90 4.68 0.35 -10.60
C PHE A 90 6.12 0.88 -10.64
N ALA A 91 6.60 1.47 -9.53
CA ALA A 91 7.96 1.94 -9.39
C ALA A 91 8.95 0.77 -9.54
N THR A 92 8.68 -0.36 -8.88
CA THR A 92 9.51 -1.58 -8.98
C THR A 92 9.56 -2.11 -10.42
N TYR A 93 8.41 -2.16 -11.10
CA TYR A 93 8.34 -2.59 -12.50
C TYR A 93 9.18 -1.68 -13.41
N ARG A 94 9.02 -0.36 -13.29
CA ARG A 94 9.78 0.63 -14.07
C ARG A 94 11.28 0.56 -13.78
N LEU A 95 11.68 0.38 -12.51
CA LEU A 95 13.08 0.23 -12.13
C LEU A 95 13.69 -1.06 -12.71
N LYS A 96 12.94 -2.17 -12.72
CA LYS A 96 13.37 -3.41 -13.37
C LYS A 96 13.49 -3.27 -14.89
N ALA A 97 12.52 -2.60 -15.54
CA ALA A 97 12.56 -2.34 -16.97
C ALA A 97 13.79 -1.52 -17.37
N LYS A 98 14.04 -0.39 -16.68
CA LYS A 98 15.24 0.42 -16.90
C LYS A 98 16.54 -0.36 -16.68
N ARG A 99 16.60 -1.22 -15.66
CA ARG A 99 17.78 -2.07 -15.42
C ARG A 99 18.05 -2.99 -16.62
N ARG A 100 17.00 -3.55 -17.25
CA ARG A 100 17.13 -4.41 -18.43
C ARG A 100 17.55 -3.65 -19.69
N GLU A 101 17.14 -2.39 -19.83
CA GLU A 101 17.59 -1.52 -20.94
C GLU A 101 19.08 -1.16 -20.85
N MET A 102 19.66 -1.21 -19.64
CA MET A 102 21.07 -0.87 -19.36
C MET A 102 21.99 -2.10 -19.27
N ALA A 103 21.44 -3.31 -19.37
CA ALA A 103 22.15 -4.58 -19.29
C ALA A 103 22.31 -5.18 -20.68
#